data_AF-A0A3D3V9Y9-F1
#
_entry.id   AF-A0A3D3V9Y9-F1
#
_cell.length_a   1.000
_cell.length_b   1.000
_cell.length_c   1.000
_cell.angle_alpha   90.00
_cell.angle_beta   90.00
_cell.angle_gamma   90.00
#
_symmetry.space_group_name_H-M   'P 1'
#
loop_
_entity.id
_entity.type
_entity.pdbx_description
1 polymer ?
#
loop_
_entity_poly.entity_id
_entity_poly.type
_entity_poly.pdbx_seq_one_letter_code
_entity_poly.pdbx_strand_id
1 'polypeptide(L)'
;MDNMGVEKDQPAERIIDAFGGIRPMATKLKIPVSTVQGWKQRNRIPAGRMATVRVTAAAAGIVIDEIPEVAATAEPVSRALAAEIIEKPAVMEKEIIEGPPRKAHQSAEKERR
;
A
#
# COMPACT_ATOMS: atom_id res chain seq x y z
N MET A 1 8.03 -27.75 -15.76
CA MET A 1 7.91 -27.26 -14.38
C MET A 1 8.37 -25.82 -14.39
N ASP A 2 7.45 -24.90 -14.66
CA ASP A 2 7.74 -23.47 -14.68
C ASP A 2 8.22 -23.05 -13.30
N ASN A 3 9.45 -22.59 -13.25
CA ASN A 3 10.11 -22.07 -12.07
C ASN A 3 9.32 -20.83 -11.61
N MET A 4 8.30 -21.07 -10.78
CA MET A 4 7.47 -20.05 -10.14
C MET A 4 8.47 -19.07 -9.54
N GLY A 5 8.51 -17.83 -10.05
CA GLY A 5 9.38 -16.79 -9.51
C GLY A 5 9.04 -16.62 -8.04
N VAL A 6 9.75 -17.34 -7.18
CA VAL A 6 9.49 -17.34 -5.76
C VAL A 6 10.00 -16.01 -5.29
N GLU A 7 9.12 -15.02 -5.29
CA GLU A 7 9.36 -13.76 -4.63
C GLU A 7 9.92 -14.07 -3.24
N LYS A 8 11.04 -13.44 -2.88
CA LYS A 8 11.66 -13.63 -1.56
C LYS A 8 11.38 -12.42 -0.71
N ASP A 9 11.57 -12.59 0.59
CA ASP A 9 11.62 -11.46 1.50
C ASP A 9 12.83 -10.58 1.13
N GLN A 10 12.65 -9.26 1.22
CA GLN A 10 13.66 -8.29 0.82
C GLN A 10 13.87 -7.22 1.90
N PRO A 11 15.10 -6.68 2.04
CA PRO A 11 15.38 -5.63 3.01
C PRO A 11 14.56 -4.37 2.69
N ALA A 12 13.80 -3.91 3.69
CA ALA A 12 12.85 -2.82 3.48
C ALA A 12 13.55 -1.46 3.32
N GLU A 13 14.63 -1.20 4.05
CA GLU A 13 15.28 0.12 4.06
C GLU A 13 15.71 0.58 2.66
N ARG A 14 16.46 -0.27 1.95
CA ARG A 14 16.98 0.05 0.61
C ARG A 14 15.87 0.28 -0.41
N ILE A 15 14.82 -0.53 -0.33
CA ILE A 15 13.66 -0.39 -1.21
C ILE A 15 12.92 0.92 -0.88
N ILE A 16 12.65 1.18 0.40
CA ILE A 16 12.00 2.43 0.83
C ILE A 16 12.80 3.64 0.36
N ASP A 17 14.13 3.62 0.47
CA ASP A 17 15.00 4.70 0.01
C ASP A 17 14.94 4.87 -1.51
N ALA A 18 14.92 3.78 -2.30
CA ALA A 18 14.74 3.83 -3.75
C ALA A 18 13.39 4.46 -4.16
N PHE A 19 12.35 4.30 -3.34
CA PHE A 19 11.07 4.98 -3.54
C PHE A 19 11.09 6.48 -3.19
N GLY A 20 12.14 6.96 -2.51
CA GLY A 20 12.25 8.32 -1.96
C GLY A 20 11.73 8.44 -0.51
N GLY A 21 11.57 7.33 0.19
CA GLY A 21 11.10 7.26 1.57
C GLY A 21 9.71 6.65 1.75
N ILE A 22 9.25 6.59 3.00
CA ILE A 22 8.04 5.88 3.41
C ILE A 22 6.78 6.45 2.75
N ARG A 23 6.61 7.79 2.76
CA ARG A 23 5.39 8.43 2.24
C ARG A 23 5.27 8.26 0.72
N PRO A 24 6.31 8.55 -0.09
CA PRO A 24 6.26 8.29 -1.52
C PRO A 24 5.99 6.82 -1.88
N MET A 25 6.59 5.88 -1.15
CA MET A 25 6.35 4.46 -1.34
C MET A 25 4.90 4.07 -1.06
N ALA A 26 4.36 4.49 0.09
CA ALA A 26 2.99 4.21 0.49
C ALA A 26 1.97 4.77 -0.52
N THR A 27 2.18 6.00 -0.99
CA THR A 27 1.32 6.64 -2.00
C THR A 27 1.35 5.90 -3.32
N LYS A 28 2.53 5.50 -3.83
CA LYS A 28 2.66 4.74 -5.10
C LYS A 28 2.03 3.35 -5.00
N LEU A 29 2.24 2.66 -3.86
CA LEU A 29 1.67 1.33 -3.61
C LEU A 29 0.20 1.35 -3.21
N LYS A 30 -0.35 2.53 -2.90
CA LYS A 30 -1.71 2.72 -2.37
C LYS A 30 -1.99 1.85 -1.14
N ILE A 31 -1.00 1.75 -0.25
CA ILE A 31 -1.11 1.05 1.04
C ILE A 31 -0.93 2.04 2.18
N PRO A 32 -1.35 1.70 3.41
CA PRO A 32 -1.16 2.56 4.57
C PRO A 32 0.33 2.85 4.83
N VAL A 33 0.65 4.08 5.20
CA VAL A 33 2.00 4.51 5.62
C VAL A 33 2.50 3.64 6.79
N SER A 34 1.62 3.27 7.71
CA SER A 34 1.91 2.38 8.85
C SER A 34 2.38 0.99 8.42
N THR A 35 1.92 0.49 7.27
CA THR A 35 2.39 -0.80 6.72
C THR A 35 3.84 -0.70 6.28
N VAL A 36 4.19 0.37 5.54
CA VAL A 36 5.57 0.63 5.11
C VAL A 36 6.48 0.92 6.32
N GLN A 37 5.98 1.64 7.33
CA GLN A 37 6.69 1.82 8.59
C GLN A 37 6.95 0.49 9.30
N GLY A 38 5.99 -0.43 9.29
CA GLY A 38 6.15 -1.77 9.84
C GLY A 38 7.22 -2.58 9.12
N TRP A 39 7.33 -2.46 7.79
CA TRP A 39 8.40 -3.08 7.01
C TRP A 39 9.77 -2.50 7.33
N LYS A 40 9.86 -1.17 7.44
CA LYS A 40 11.12 -0.49 7.80
C LYS A 40 11.64 -0.94 9.17
N GLN A 41 10.77 -0.96 10.18
CA GLN A 41 11.13 -1.36 11.54
C GLN A 41 11.66 -2.80 11.62
N ARG A 42 11.10 -3.70 10.82
CA ARG A 42 11.53 -5.11 10.73
C ARG A 42 12.61 -5.34 9.68
N ASN A 43 13.04 -4.26 9.01
CA ASN A 43 13.85 -4.26 7.80
C ASN A 43 13.50 -5.39 6.81
N ARG A 44 12.21 -5.68 6.63
CA ARG A 44 11.74 -6.81 5.82
C ARG A 44 10.41 -6.52 5.15
N ILE A 45 10.39 -6.63 3.82
CA ILE A 45 9.18 -6.67 3.02
C ILE A 45 8.89 -8.13 2.64
N PRO A 46 7.68 -8.66 2.92
CA PRO A 46 7.34 -10.04 2.60
C PRO A 46 7.32 -10.34 1.10
N ALA A 47 7.70 -11.55 0.73
CA ALA A 47 7.58 -12.15 -0.60
C ALA A 47 6.25 -11.84 -1.30
N GLY A 48 5.12 -12.13 -0.64
CA GLY A 48 3.79 -11.89 -1.24
C GLY A 48 3.47 -10.42 -1.55
N ARG A 49 4.24 -9.47 -1.02
CA ARG A 49 4.13 -8.03 -1.33
C ARG A 49 5.20 -7.56 -2.31
N MET A 50 6.29 -8.29 -2.46
CA MET A 50 7.38 -7.92 -3.37
C MET A 50 6.95 -7.86 -4.83
N ALA A 51 6.04 -8.75 -5.26
CA ALA A 51 5.49 -8.70 -6.62
C ALA A 51 4.86 -7.34 -6.94
N THR A 52 3.98 -6.86 -6.05
CA THR A 52 3.34 -5.54 -6.20
C THR A 52 4.37 -4.41 -6.14
N VAL A 53 5.37 -4.52 -5.27
CA VAL A 53 6.41 -3.49 -5.13
C VAL A 53 7.24 -3.37 -6.41
N ARG A 54 7.65 -4.49 -7.01
CA ARG A 54 8.41 -4.50 -8.27
C ARG A 54 7.61 -3.94 -9.43
N VAL A 55 6.36 -4.36 -9.58
CA VAL A 55 5.46 -3.82 -10.62
C VAL A 55 5.30 -2.31 -10.46
N THR A 56 5.08 -1.82 -9.24
CA THR A 56 4.93 -0.39 -8.95
C THR A 56 6.22 0.38 -9.19
N ALA A 57 7.36 -0.18 -8.82
CA ALA A 57 8.67 0.41 -9.03
C ALA A 57 8.98 0.53 -10.53
N ALA A 58 8.77 -0.53 -11.30
CA ALA A 58 8.93 -0.53 -12.75
C ALA A 58 8.02 0.52 -13.42
N ALA A 59 6.76 0.62 -13.01
CA ALA A 59 5.82 1.63 -13.51
C ALA A 59 6.25 3.07 -13.16
N ALA A 60 6.97 3.26 -12.06
CA ALA A 60 7.51 4.54 -11.63
C ALA A 60 8.94 4.82 -12.16
N GLY A 61 9.53 3.91 -12.95
CA GLY A 61 10.91 4.01 -13.44
C GLY A 61 11.98 3.84 -12.36
N ILE A 62 11.65 3.17 -11.26
CA ILE A 62 12.54 2.93 -10.13
C ILE A 62 13.19 1.55 -10.29
N VAL A 63 14.51 1.51 -10.31
CA VAL A 63 15.28 0.26 -10.34
C VAL A 63 15.41 -0.26 -8.91
N ILE A 64 14.96 -1.50 -8.69
CA ILE A 64 15.17 -2.22 -7.42
C ILE A 64 16.16 -3.34 -7.72
N ASP A 65 17.40 -3.19 -7.23
CA ASP A 65 18.39 -4.26 -7.26
C ASP A 65 18.02 -5.34 -6.23
N GLU A 66 18.06 -6.61 -6.62
CA GLU A 66 17.95 -7.72 -5.67
C GLU A 66 19.19 -7.73 -4.78
N ILE A 67 18.99 -7.57 -3.47
CA ILE A 67 20.10 -7.65 -2.52
C ILE A 67 20.18 -9.11 -2.03
N PRO A 68 21.30 -9.81 -2.26
CA PRO A 68 21.47 -11.14 -1.69
C PRO A 68 21.45 -11.07 -0.16
N GLU A 69 20.77 -12.05 0.43
CA GLU A 69 20.49 -12.17 1.86
C GLU A 69 21.77 -12.19 2.70
N VAL A 70 22.24 -11.02 3.16
CA VAL A 70 23.20 -10.94 4.25
C VAL A 70 22.39 -10.75 5.52
N ALA A 71 22.24 -11.84 6.26
CA ALA A 71 21.50 -11.92 7.52
C ALA A 71 21.99 -10.86 8.51
N ALA A 72 21.26 -9.76 8.62
CA ALA A 72 21.44 -8.80 9.70
C ALA A 72 20.63 -9.30 10.92
N THR A 73 21.33 -9.99 11.82
CA THR A 73 20.88 -10.27 13.18
C THR A 73 20.66 -8.94 13.93
N ALA A 74 19.41 -8.54 14.12
CA ALA A 74 19.04 -7.50 15.06
C ALA A 74 17.80 -7.97 15.83
N GLU A 75 17.99 -8.19 17.13
CA GLU A 75 17.03 -8.80 18.04
C GLU A 75 15.76 -7.94 18.25
N PRO A 76 14.59 -8.57 18.47
CA PRO A 76 13.32 -7.87 18.62
C PRO A 76 13.13 -7.37 20.06
N VAL A 77 13.25 -6.06 20.28
CA VAL A 77 12.74 -5.46 21.52
C VAL A 77 11.26 -5.12 21.34
N SER A 78 10.44 -5.92 22.02
CA SER A 78 9.17 -5.54 22.66
C SER A 78 7.94 -5.30 21.78
N ARG A 79 7.35 -6.45 21.45
CA ARG A 79 5.91 -6.79 21.43
C ARG A 79 5.04 -5.98 22.44
N ALA A 80 4.29 -4.98 21.98
CA ALA A 80 3.01 -4.57 22.59
C ALA A 80 2.20 -3.65 21.66
N LEU A 81 0.96 -4.07 21.39
CA LEU A 81 -0.16 -3.28 20.84
C LEU A 81 -0.16 -2.97 19.33
N ALA A 82 -0.79 -3.85 18.54
CA ALA A 82 -1.72 -3.48 17.45
C ALA A 82 -2.40 -4.72 16.82
N ALA A 83 -2.74 -5.72 17.63
CA ALA A 83 -3.91 -6.52 17.30
C ALA A 83 -5.13 -5.67 17.66
N GLU A 84 -6.10 -5.62 16.76
CA GLU A 84 -7.45 -5.05 16.98
C GLU A 84 -7.65 -3.57 16.59
N ILE A 85 -7.62 -3.26 15.29
CA ILE A 85 -8.56 -2.28 14.70
C ILE A 85 -9.03 -2.80 13.32
N ILE A 86 -10.19 -3.44 13.37
CA ILE A 86 -11.31 -3.38 12.41
C ILE A 86 -11.20 -4.17 11.09
N GLU A 87 -12.11 -5.14 11.00
CA GLU A 87 -12.49 -5.93 9.81
C GLU A 87 -12.98 -5.06 8.63
N LYS A 88 -12.52 -5.40 7.41
CA LYS A 88 -13.19 -5.45 6.08
C LYS A 88 -14.21 -4.34 5.64
N PRO A 89 -14.45 -4.16 4.33
CA PRO A 89 -13.56 -4.10 3.15
C PRO A 89 -13.91 -2.92 2.20
N ALA A 90 -13.10 -2.74 1.14
CA ALA A 90 -13.47 -2.24 -0.19
C ALA A 90 -14.50 -1.10 -0.34
N VAL A 91 -14.03 0.07 -0.80
CA VAL A 91 -14.71 0.76 -1.93
C VAL A 91 -13.64 1.31 -2.86
N MET A 92 -13.47 0.61 -3.98
CA MET A 92 -13.02 1.19 -5.23
C MET A 92 -14.28 1.28 -6.08
N GLU A 93 -14.72 2.49 -6.42
CA GLU A 93 -15.59 2.69 -7.59
C GLU A 93 -15.00 3.84 -8.41
N LYS A 94 -14.64 3.49 -9.65
CA LYS A 94 -14.20 4.36 -10.75
C LYS A 94 -15.43 5.00 -11.42
N GLU A 95 -15.15 5.80 -12.46
CA GLU A 95 -16.05 6.36 -13.50
C GLU A 95 -16.58 7.77 -13.17
N ILE A 96 -16.07 8.89 -13.74
CA ILE A 96 -16.09 9.36 -15.16
C ILE A 96 -17.55 9.29 -15.65
N ILE A 97 -18.30 10.35 -16.04
CA ILE A 97 -18.20 11.23 -17.23
C ILE A 97 -19.23 12.40 -17.13
N GLU A 98 -18.88 13.57 -17.70
CA GLU A 98 -19.71 14.59 -18.38
C GLU A 98 -20.97 15.28 -17.77
N GLY A 99 -20.88 16.61 -17.61
CA GLY A 99 -21.79 17.57 -18.31
C GLY A 99 -23.10 18.05 -17.63
N PRO A 100 -23.36 19.38 -17.50
CA PRO A 100 -24.56 19.98 -16.87
C PRO A 100 -25.65 20.33 -17.95
N PRO A 101 -26.80 21.03 -17.70
CA PRO A 101 -27.40 21.66 -16.49
C PRO A 101 -28.96 21.47 -16.36
N ARG A 102 -29.60 22.28 -15.48
CA ARG A 102 -31.05 22.70 -15.43
C ARG A 102 -32.01 21.70 -14.74
N LYS A 103 -32.99 22.08 -13.91
CA LYS A 103 -33.70 23.33 -13.59
C LYS A 103 -34.33 23.19 -12.19
N ALA A 104 -34.51 24.32 -11.51
CA ALA A 104 -35.41 24.48 -10.35
C ALA A 104 -36.83 23.99 -10.64
N HIS A 105 -37.55 23.48 -9.63
CA HIS A 105 -38.99 23.62 -9.30
C HIS A 105 -39.17 23.04 -7.88
N GLN A 106 -39.41 23.88 -6.87
CA GLN A 106 -40.73 24.06 -6.25
C GLN A 106 -41.50 22.76 -5.97
N SER A 107 -41.72 22.44 -4.69
CA SER A 107 -43.04 22.62 -4.05
C SER A 107 -43.07 22.00 -2.66
N ALA A 108 -43.78 22.71 -1.78
CA ALA A 108 -44.15 22.31 -0.44
C ALA A 108 -45.05 21.06 -0.45
N GLU A 109 -44.87 20.20 0.55
CA GLU A 109 -45.82 19.16 0.97
C GLU A 109 -45.67 19.08 2.50
N LYS A 110 -46.48 19.81 3.27
CA LYS A 110 -47.84 19.48 3.69
C LYS A 110 -47.90 18.22 4.58
N GLU A 111 -48.15 18.50 5.87
CA GLU A 111 -49.07 17.77 6.75
C GLU A 111 -48.65 16.37 7.26
N ARG A 112 -48.44 16.27 8.57
CA ARG A 112 -49.35 15.61 9.53
C ARG A 112 -48.61 15.27 10.83
N ARG A 113 -48.85 16.05 11.89
CA ARG A 113 -49.55 15.63 13.12
C ARG A 113 -49.65 16.79 14.10
#